data_AF-A0A938ARK5-F1
#
_entry.id   AF-A0A938ARK5-F1
#
_cell.length_a   1.000
_cell.length_b   1.000
_cell.length_c   1.000
_cell.angle_alpha   90.00
_cell.angle_beta   90.00
_cell.angle_gamma   90.00
#
_symmetry.space_group_name_H-M   'P 1'
#
loop_
_entity.id
_entity.type
_entity.pdbx_description
1 polymer ?
#
loop_
_entity_poly.entity_id
_entity_poly.type
_entity_poly.pdbx_seq_one_letter_code
_entity_poly.pdbx_strand_id
1 'polypeptide(L)' 'MKAPVTRDLYEYWSHLKGKRAAPDRAEIDPEAIRHILPDTFILEVDFDLGFPIRLCGLR' A
#
# COMPACT_ATOMS: atom_id res chain seq x y z
N MET A 1 -10.82 -3.86 19.31
CA MET A 1 -11.03 -3.05 18.11
C MET A 1 -10.35 -3.75 16.95
N LYS A 2 -11.13 -4.31 16.03
CA LYS A 2 -10.60 -4.90 14.79
C LYS A 2 -10.08 -3.77 13.92
N ALA A 3 -8.91 -3.92 13.33
CA ALA A 3 -8.34 -3.01 12.35
C ALA A 3 -8.67 -3.54 10.95
N PRO A 4 -9.91 -3.37 10.44
CA PRO A 4 -10.34 -3.93 9.16
C PRO A 4 -9.43 -3.45 8.02
N VAL A 5 -9.11 -2.15 7.99
CA VAL A 5 -8.18 -1.56 7.03
C VAL A 5 -6.81 -2.25 7.05
N THR A 6 -6.23 -2.46 8.23
CA THR A 6 -4.93 -3.12 8.37
C THR A 6 -4.96 -4.57 7.89
N ARG A 7 -6.06 -5.30 8.17
CA ARG A 7 -6.21 -6.68 7.71
C ARG A 7 -6.35 -6.75 6.20
N ASP A 8 -7.20 -5.91 5.61
CA ASP A 8 -7.40 -5.86 4.16
C ASP A 8 -6.10 -5.50 3.43
N LEU A 9 -5.36 -4.51 3.95
CA LEU A 9 -4.04 -4.14 3.42
C LEU A 9 -3.03 -5.29 3.53
N TYR A 10 -3.03 -6.01 4.67
CA TYR A 10 -2.15 -7.16 4.88
C TYR A 10 -2.48 -8.32 3.95
N GLU A 11 -3.77 -8.61 3.73
CA GLU A 11 -4.24 -9.65 2.82
C GLU A 11 -3.83 -9.32 1.38
N TYR A 12 -4.05 -8.09 0.94
CA TYR A 12 -3.60 -7.59 -0.37
C TYR A 12 -2.07 -7.72 -0.54
N TRP A 13 -1.29 -7.22 0.43
CA TRP A 13 0.17 -7.30 0.41
C TRP A 13 0.67 -8.76 0.37
N SER A 14 0.05 -9.64 1.16
CA SER A 14 0.38 -11.06 1.23
C SER A 14 0.06 -11.78 -0.07
N HIS A 15 -1.03 -11.40 -0.74
CA HIS A 15 -1.37 -11.92 -2.05
C HIS A 15 -0.33 -11.53 -3.11
N LEU A 16 0.02 -10.23 -3.19
CA LEU A 16 0.98 -9.74 -4.17
C LEU A 16 2.38 -10.33 -3.98
N LYS A 17 2.89 -10.35 -2.74
CA LYS A 17 4.24 -10.85 -2.47
C LYS A 17 4.37 -12.36 -2.73
N GLY A 18 3.29 -13.10 -2.55
CA GLY A 18 3.29 -14.57 -2.62
C GLY A 18 4.37 -15.16 -1.71
N LYS A 19 5.32 -15.91 -2.30
CA LYS A 19 6.45 -16.50 -1.57
C LYS A 19 7.64 -15.56 -1.38
N ARG A 20 7.65 -14.38 -2.00
CA ARG A 20 8.74 -13.40 -1.91
C ARG A 20 8.67 -12.64 -0.58
N ALA A 21 9.74 -11.92 -0.25
CA ALA A 21 9.76 -11.05 0.93
C ALA A 21 8.75 -9.89 0.79
N ALA A 22 8.72 -9.26 -0.38
CA ALA A 22 7.86 -8.13 -0.74
C ALA A 22 7.48 -8.22 -2.24
N PRO A 23 6.39 -7.56 -2.66
CA PRO A 23 6.11 -7.36 -4.07
C PRO A 23 7.02 -6.27 -4.67
N ASP A 24 7.12 -6.24 -5.98
CA ASP A 24 7.73 -5.13 -6.71
C ASP A 24 6.82 -3.91 -6.66
N ARG A 25 7.43 -2.72 -6.66
CA ARG A 25 6.70 -1.45 -6.62
C ARG A 25 5.65 -1.31 -7.72
N ALA A 26 5.95 -1.84 -8.90
CA ALA A 26 5.07 -1.78 -10.07
C ALA A 26 3.87 -2.73 -9.97
N GLU A 27 3.91 -3.73 -9.09
CA GLU A 27 2.80 -4.66 -8.87
C GLU A 27 1.72 -4.09 -7.94
N ILE A 28 2.02 -3.01 -7.21
CA ILE A 28 1.05 -2.35 -6.34
C ILE A 28 0.08 -1.54 -7.21
N ASP A 29 -1.11 -2.10 -7.41
CA ASP A 29 -2.28 -1.45 -7.98
C ASP A 29 -3.18 -0.85 -6.88
N PRO A 30 -3.24 0.49 -6.72
CA PRO A 30 -4.12 1.15 -5.76
C PRO A 30 -5.61 0.89 -6.00
N GLU A 31 -6.04 0.62 -7.25
CA GLU A 31 -7.44 0.40 -7.57
C GLU A 31 -8.00 -0.85 -6.88
N ALA A 32 -7.17 -1.89 -6.74
CA ALA A 32 -7.49 -3.13 -6.05
C ALA A 32 -7.82 -2.95 -4.55
N ILE A 33 -7.38 -1.84 -3.94
CA ILE A 33 -7.63 -1.49 -2.54
C ILE A 33 -8.37 -0.16 -2.39
N ARG A 34 -9.09 0.28 -3.44
CA ARG A 34 -9.79 1.59 -3.48
C ARG A 34 -10.69 1.88 -2.29
N HIS A 35 -11.26 0.85 -1.65
CA HIS A 35 -12.17 0.97 -0.51
C HIS A 35 -11.46 1.32 0.81
N ILE A 36 -10.14 1.09 0.90
CA ILE A 36 -9.31 1.44 2.06
C ILE A 36 -8.30 2.56 1.77
N LEU A 37 -8.26 3.06 0.53
CA LEU A 37 -7.37 4.16 0.15
C LEU A 37 -7.53 5.42 1.01
N PRO A 38 -8.74 5.89 1.40
CA PRO A 38 -8.91 7.08 2.24
C PRO A 38 -8.18 7.00 3.59
N ASP A 39 -7.90 5.79 4.07
CA ASP A 39 -7.21 5.52 5.34
C ASP A 39 -5.78 4.98 5.12
N THR A 40 -5.27 4.99 3.89
CA THR A 40 -3.95 4.45 3.51
C THR A 40 -3.11 5.51 2.79
N PHE A 41 -1.80 5.51 3.07
CA PHE A 41 -0.82 6.29 2.31
C PHE A 41 0.36 5.40 1.90
N ILE A 42 0.99 5.74 0.78
CA ILE A 42 2.19 5.05 0.28
C ILE A 42 3.34 6.04 0.29
N LEU A 43 4.38 5.71 1.06
CA LEU A 43 5.66 6.41 1.03
C LEU A 43 6.60 5.74 0.04
N GLU A 44 7.33 6.55 -0.71
CA GLU A 44 8.47 6.09 -1.49
C GLU A 44 9.76 6.43 -0.77
N VAL A 45 10.84 5.77 -1.16
CA VAL A 45 12.20 6.14 -0.77
C VAL A 45 12.89 6.59 -2.04
N ASP A 46 13.26 7.86 -2.06
CA ASP A 46 13.94 8.50 -3.18
C ASP A 46 15.20 9.19 -2.65
N PHE A 47 16.32 8.99 -3.34
CA PHE A 47 17.61 9.52 -2.87
C PHE A 47 17.69 11.05 -2.96
N ASP A 48 16.95 11.67 -3.89
CA ASP A 48 16.96 13.11 -4.12
C ASP A 48 15.82 13.82 -3.37
N LEU A 49 14.66 13.16 -3.25
CA LEU A 49 13.42 13.70 -2.70
C LEU A 49 13.10 13.18 -1.29
N GLY A 50 13.91 12.25 -0.75
CA GLY A 50 13.75 11.66 0.57
C GLY A 50 12.60 10.66 0.62
N PHE A 51 11.45 11.07 1.15
CA PHE A 51 10.28 10.20 1.33
C PHE A 51 9.00 10.80 0.73
N PRO A 52 8.91 10.91 -0.62
CA PRO A 52 7.72 11.47 -1.24
C PRO A 52 6.49 10.60 -1.00
N ILE A 53 5.34 11.24 -0.80
CA ILE A 53 4.04 10.55 -0.73
C ILE A 53 3.60 10.28 -2.17
N ARG A 54 3.59 9.01 -2.58
CA ARG A 54 3.13 8.58 -3.91
C ARG A 54 1.62 8.63 -4.01
N LEU A 55 0.95 8.22 -2.93
CA LEU A 55 -0.50 8.11 -2.89
C LEU A 55 -0.99 8.46 -1.50
N CYS A 56 -1.98 9.35 -1.44
CA CYS A 56 -2.74 9.68 -0.26
C CYS A 56 -4.22 9.58 -0.66
N GLY A 57 -5.01 8.80 0.06
CA GLY A 57 -6.44 8.84 -0.12
C GLY A 57 -6.99 10.22 0.24
N LEU A 58 -7.95 10.69 -0.55
CA LEU A 58 -8.80 11.81 -0.14
C LEU A 58 -9.90 11.22 0.74
N ARG A 59 -10.11 11.79 1.94
CA ARG A 59 -11.32 11.52 2.72
C ARG A 59 -12.50 12.32 2.18
#